data_AF-A0A4U1D1C6-F1
#
_entry.id   AF-A0A4U1D1C6-F1
#
_cell.length_a   1.000
_cell.length_b   1.000
_cell.length_c   1.000
_cell.angle_alpha   90.00
_cell.angle_beta   90.00
_cell.angle_gamma   90.00
#
_symmetry.space_group_name_H-M   'P 1'
#
loop_
_entity.id
_entity.type
_entity.pdbx_description
1 polymer ?
#
loop_
_entity_poly.entity_id
_entity_poly.type
_entity_poly.pdbx_seq_one_letter_code
_entity_poly.pdbx_strand_id
1 'polypeptide(L)' 'MGRGQGRKTRDKNKASLPQVPKNMKSDGRDVEFDRDLADHADLEAMARSNAADKRAKKKKK' A
#
# COMPACT_ATOMS: atom_id res chain seq x y z
N MET A 1 -24.90 -14.10 -35.90
CA MET A 1 -24.93 -12.86 -35.10
C MET A 1 -23.63 -12.75 -34.30
N GLY A 2 -22.88 -11.69 -34.54
CA GLY A 2 -21.47 -11.57 -34.16
C GLY A 2 -21.25 -11.40 -32.65
N ARG A 3 -20.40 -12.25 -32.08
CA ARG A 3 -19.78 -12.00 -30.77
C ARG A 3 -18.73 -10.92 -30.97
N GLY A 4 -19.08 -9.68 -30.61
CA GLY A 4 -18.23 -8.52 -30.75
C GLY A 4 -16.85 -8.76 -30.15
N GLN A 5 -15.86 -8.94 -31.02
CA GLN A 5 -14.45 -8.78 -30.70
C GLN A 5 -14.18 -7.29 -30.44
N GLY A 6 -14.60 -6.84 -29.27
CA GLY A 6 -14.39 -5.48 -28.78
C GLY A 6 -13.03 -5.37 -28.11
N ARG A 7 -12.02 -5.01 -28.91
CA ARG A 7 -10.68 -4.58 -28.49
C ARG A 7 -10.70 -3.83 -27.15
N LYS A 8 -10.02 -4.38 -26.14
CA LYS A 8 -9.35 -3.56 -25.12
C LYS A 8 -7.88 -3.91 -25.12
N THR A 9 -7.21 -3.47 -26.17
CA THR A 9 -5.82 -3.00 -26.12
C THR A 9 -5.73 -1.78 -25.20
N ARG A 10 -6.23 -1.88 -23.96
CA ARG A 10 -5.80 -0.96 -22.91
C ARG A 10 -4.39 -1.40 -22.61
N ASP A 11 -3.51 -0.75 -23.34
CA ASP A 11 -2.09 -0.65 -23.16
C ASP A 11 -1.66 -1.34 -21.88
N LYS A 12 -0.87 -2.39 -22.07
CA LYS A 12 0.06 -2.92 -21.09
C LYS A 12 1.09 -1.83 -20.77
N ASN A 13 0.64 -0.64 -20.39
CA ASN A 13 1.39 0.36 -19.68
C ASN A 13 1.65 -0.24 -18.29
N LYS A 14 2.49 -1.28 -18.30
CA LYS A 14 3.27 -1.82 -17.20
C LYS A 14 4.41 -0.85 -16.89
N ALA A 15 4.20 0.45 -17.11
CA ALA A 15 4.97 1.43 -16.39
C ALA A 15 4.69 1.08 -14.92
N SER A 16 5.65 0.43 -14.27
CA SER A 16 5.64 0.40 -12.82
C SER A 16 5.71 1.86 -12.44
N LEU A 17 4.56 2.50 -12.24
CA LEU A 17 4.51 3.76 -11.55
C LEU A 17 5.19 3.43 -10.23
N PRO A 18 6.45 3.86 -10.03
CA PRO A 18 7.11 3.51 -8.80
C PRO A 18 6.23 4.14 -7.73
N GLN A 19 5.66 3.33 -6.84
CA GLN A 19 4.75 3.80 -5.78
C GLN A 19 5.40 4.93 -4.95
N VAL A 20 6.72 5.07 -5.07
CA VAL A 20 7.52 6.08 -4.40
C VAL A 20 8.53 6.67 -5.41
N PRO A 21 8.63 8.00 -5.54
CA PRO A 21 9.68 8.68 -6.32
C PRO A 21 11.09 8.19 -5.97
N LYS A 22 12.04 8.25 -6.93
CA LYS A 22 13.41 7.69 -6.75
C LYS A 22 14.13 8.24 -5.52
N ASN A 23 13.92 9.52 -5.20
CA ASN A 23 14.50 10.22 -4.06
C ASN A 23 13.81 9.96 -2.72
N MET A 24 12.67 9.26 -2.72
CA MET A 24 11.91 8.91 -1.51
C MET A 24 11.94 7.41 -1.22
N LYS A 25 12.70 6.63 -2.00
CA LYS A 25 12.88 5.20 -1.75
C LYS A 25 13.59 5.02 -0.41
N SER A 26 13.07 4.10 0.40
CA SER A 26 13.75 3.67 1.62
C SER A 26 15.06 2.97 1.27
N ASP A 27 16.10 3.18 2.08
CA ASP A 27 17.43 2.57 1.92
C ASP A 27 17.44 1.04 2.13
N GLY A 28 16.31 0.44 2.50
CA GLY A 28 16.18 -1.00 2.74
C GLY A 28 16.87 -1.49 4.01
N ARG A 29 17.16 -0.58 4.95
CA ARG A 29 17.66 -0.94 6.28
C ARG A 29 16.48 -1.26 7.18
N ASP A 30 16.48 -2.45 7.77
CA ASP A 30 15.54 -2.83 8.80
C ASP A 30 15.98 -2.16 10.11
N VAL A 31 15.16 -1.25 10.62
CA VAL A 31 15.37 -0.58 11.92
C VAL A 31 14.34 -1.14 12.88
N GLU A 32 14.80 -1.63 14.03
CA GLU A 32 13.92 -2.18 15.06
C GLU A 32 13.06 -1.08 15.67
N PHE A 33 11.77 -1.38 15.85
CA PHE A 33 10.83 -0.47 16.48
C PHE A 33 11.02 -0.50 18.01
N ASP A 34 11.34 0.65 18.59
CA ASP A 34 11.33 0.86 20.03
C ASP A 34 10.11 1.68 20.43
N ARG A 35 9.30 1.12 21.35
CA ARG A 35 8.07 1.77 21.82
C ARG A 35 8.35 2.90 22.79
N ASP A 36 9.42 2.82 23.56
CA ASP A 36 9.72 3.83 24.59
C ASP A 36 10.31 5.10 23.96
N LEU A 37 10.91 4.97 22.76
CA LEU A 37 11.39 6.08 21.95
C LEU A 37 10.32 6.64 20.99
N ALA A 38 9.19 5.96 20.83
CA ALA A 38 8.15 6.33 19.88
C ALA A 38 7.51 7.66 20.26
N ASP A 39 7.34 8.53 19.27
CA ASP A 39 6.65 9.80 19.48
C ASP A 39 5.12 9.65 19.41
N HIS A 40 4.42 10.76 19.58
CA HIS A 40 2.96 10.76 19.50
C HIS A 40 2.44 10.34 18.12
N ALA A 41 3.12 10.73 17.05
CA ALA A 41 2.70 10.43 15.69
C ALA A 41 2.86 8.93 15.39
N ASP A 42 3.92 8.30 15.89
CA ASP A 42 4.17 6.86 15.78
C ASP A 42 3.06 6.05 16.47
N LEU A 43 2.69 6.46 17.69
CA LEU A 43 1.60 5.83 18.45
C LEU A 43 0.24 5.94 17.73
N GLU A 44 -0.07 7.12 17.18
CA GLU A 44 -1.29 7.29 16.39
C GLU A 44 -1.28 6.47 15.10
N ALA A 45 -0.14 6.40 14.41
CA ALA A 45 0.00 5.61 13.18
C ALA A 45 -0.25 4.13 13.46
N MET A 46 0.28 3.60 14.57
CA MET A 46 0.03 2.24 15.01
C MET A 46 -1.45 1.99 15.31
N ALA A 47 -2.11 2.93 16.00
CA ALA A 47 -3.54 2.83 16.29
C ALA A 47 -4.39 2.84 15.01
N ARG A 48 -4.06 3.70 14.04
CA ARG A 48 -4.74 3.78 12.74
C ARG A 48 -4.55 2.50 11.92
N SER A 49 -3.35 1.94 11.90
CA SER A 49 -3.03 0.68 11.22
C SER A 49 -3.89 -0.47 11.79
N ASN A 50 -3.88 -0.63 13.11
CA ASN A 50 -4.69 -1.63 13.81
C ASN A 50 -6.20 -1.49 13.51
N ALA A 51 -6.71 -0.27 13.42
CA ALA A 51 -8.11 -0.02 13.06
C ALA A 51 -8.42 -0.36 11.58
N ALA A 52 -7.50 -0.11 10.67
CA ALA A 52 -7.61 -0.52 9.26
C ALA A 52 -7.66 -2.04 9.12
N ASP A 53 -6.77 -2.76 9.81
CA ASP A 53 -6.73 -4.23 9.78
C ASP A 53 -8.02 -4.85 10.32
N LYS A 54 -8.54 -4.33 11.43
CA LYS A 54 -9.85 -4.77 11.97
C LYS A 54 -10.96 -4.57 10.95
N ARG A 55 -10.98 -3.44 10.23
CA ARG A 55 -11.97 -3.18 9.17
C ARG A 55 -11.82 -4.14 8.00
N ALA A 56 -10.60 -4.40 7.55
CA ALA A 56 -10.32 -5.32 6.45
C ALA A 56 -10.72 -6.75 6.80
N LYS A 57 -10.40 -7.23 8.01
CA LYS A 57 -10.81 -8.55 8.51
C LYS A 57 -12.33 -8.71 8.58
N LYS A 58 -13.05 -7.67 9.03
CA LYS A 58 -14.53 -7.68 9.06
C LYS A 58 -15.16 -7.83 7.68
N LYS A 59 -14.56 -7.25 6.63
CA LYS A 59 -15.08 -7.32 5.25
C LYS A 59 -14.82 -8.67 4.55
N LYS A 60 -13.87 -9.46 5.05
CA LYS A 60 -13.54 -10.78 4.48
C LYS A 60 -14.41 -11.91 5.02
N LYS A 61 -15.27 -11.63 6.00
CA LYS A 61 -16.23 -12.57 6.57
C LYS A 61 -17.61 -12.30 5.96
#